data_AF-A0A9E0WX59-F1
#
_entry.id   AF-A0A9E0WX59-F1
#
_cell.length_a   1.000
_cell.length_b   1.000
_cell.length_c   1.000
_cell.angle_alpha   90.00
_cell.angle_beta   90.00
_cell.angle_gamma   90.00
#
_symmetry.space_group_name_H-M   'P 1'
#
loop_
_entity.id
_entity.type
_entity.pdbx_description
1 polymer ?
#
loop_
_entity_poly.entity_id
_entity_poly.type
_entity_poly.pdbx_seq_one_letter_code
_entity_poly.pdbx_strand_id
1 'polypeptide(L)' 'MQTHLAPEFQGTPEGAEAEAILRKCVHCGFCTAPCPTYQLLGDELAGPR' A
#
# COMPACT_ATOMS: atom_id res chain seq x y z
N MET A 1 -8.72 0.44 5.13
CA MET A 1 -7.31 0.81 5.33
C MET A 1 -7.25 2.22 5.92
N GLN A 2 -6.49 2.45 6.99
CA GLN A 2 -6.18 3.80 7.49
C GLN A 2 -4.79 4.17 6.95
N THR A 3 -4.75 5.10 6.00
CA THR A 3 -3.52 5.61 5.38
C THR A 3 -3.53 7.13 5.46
N HIS A 4 -2.42 7.72 5.88
CA HIS A 4 -2.20 9.16 5.81
C HIS A 4 -1.09 9.44 4.81
N LEU A 5 -1.39 10.24 3.79
CA LEU A 5 -0.37 10.67 2.84
C LEU A 5 0.64 11.60 3.53
N ALA A 6 1.90 11.49 3.12
CA ALA A 6 2.95 12.40 3.56
C ALA A 6 2.55 13.85 3.22
N PRO A 7 2.86 14.84 4.09
CA PRO A 7 2.38 16.22 3.96
C PRO A 7 2.66 16.85 2.58
N GLU A 8 3.79 16.52 1.97
CA GLU A 8 4.21 17.03 0.66
C GLU A 8 3.28 16.64 -0.51
N PHE A 9 2.50 15.56 -0.36
CA PHE A 9 1.54 15.10 -1.38
C PHE A 9 0.10 15.50 -1.05
N GLN A 10 -0.15 16.13 0.09
CA GLN A 10 -1.50 16.51 0.49
C GLN A 10 -2.02 17.65 -0.39
N GLY A 11 -3.15 17.41 -1.08
CA GLY A 11 -3.75 18.38 -1.98
C GLY A 11 -3.07 18.49 -3.35
N THR A 12 -2.07 17.66 -3.65
CA THR A 12 -1.49 17.59 -5.00
C THR A 12 -2.29 16.63 -5.89
N PRO A 13 -2.23 16.78 -7.23
CA PRO A 13 -2.85 15.85 -8.16
C PRO A 13 -2.39 14.40 -7.96
N GLU A 14 -1.09 14.20 -7.72
CA GLU A 14 -0.49 12.88 -7.50
C GLU A 14 -0.98 12.26 -6.18
N GLY A 15 -1.12 13.07 -5.13
CA GLY A 15 -1.68 12.62 -3.87
C GLY A 15 -3.15 12.22 -3.99
N ALA A 16 -3.95 12.96 -4.76
CA ALA A 16 -5.34 12.60 -5.02
C ALA A 16 -5.47 11.27 -5.78
N GLU A 17 -4.60 11.05 -6.77
CA GLU A 17 -4.53 9.78 -7.50
C GLU A 17 -4.10 8.63 -6.59
N ALA A 18 -3.03 8.81 -5.81
CA ALA A 18 -2.54 7.83 -4.86
C ALA A 18 -3.62 7.45 -3.84
N GLU A 19 -4.33 8.43 -3.25
CA GLU A 19 -5.44 8.20 -2.33
C GLU A 19 -6.55 7.36 -2.99
N ALA A 20 -6.92 7.71 -4.24
CA ALA A 20 -7.93 6.96 -4.98
C ALA A 20 -7.51 5.51 -5.26
N ILE A 21 -6.22 5.24 -5.49
CA ILE A 21 -5.69 3.89 -5.65
C ILE A 21 -5.68 3.14 -4.32
N LEU A 22 -5.15 3.74 -3.25
CA LEU A 22 -5.08 3.14 -1.92
C LEU A 22 -6.47 2.74 -1.39
N ARG A 23 -7.49 3.58 -1.63
CA ARG A 23 -8.89 3.32 -1.28
C ARG A 23 -9.48 2.09 -1.99
N LYS A 24 -8.90 1.63 -3.11
CA LYS A 24 -9.33 0.41 -3.81
C LYS A 24 -8.78 -0.88 -3.19
N CYS A 25 -7.81 -0.80 -2.28
CA CYS A 25 -7.26 -2.01 -1.65
C CYS A 25 -8.33 -2.70 -0.78
N VAL A 26 -8.70 -3.93 -1.17
CA VAL A 26 -9.68 -4.77 -0.45
C VAL A 26 -9.01 -5.79 0.50
N HIS A 27 -7.71 -5.65 0.74
CA HIS A 27 -6.92 -6.56 1.58
C HIS A 27 -6.94 -8.04 1.16
N CYS A 28 -7.12 -8.35 -0.14
CA CYS A 28 -7.18 -9.72 -0.66
C CYS A 28 -5.86 -10.52 -0.61
N GLY A 29 -4.73 -9.89 -0.30
CA GLY A 29 -3.42 -10.57 -0.23
C GLY A 29 -2.76 -10.83 -1.58
N PHE A 30 -3.32 -10.31 -2.69
CA PHE A 30 -2.73 -10.50 -4.02
C PHE A 30 -1.31 -9.91 -4.13
N CYS A 31 -1.02 -8.82 -3.41
CA CYS A 31 0.31 -8.24 -3.35
C CYS A 31 1.28 -9.00 -2.44
N THR A 32 0.78 -9.74 -1.44
CA THR A 32 1.60 -10.54 -0.53
C THR A 32 2.22 -11.74 -1.24
N ALA A 33 1.44 -12.47 -2.05
CA ALA A 33 1.89 -13.70 -2.72
C ALA A 33 3.16 -13.54 -3.60
N PRO A 34 3.27 -12.52 -4.47
CA PRO A 34 4.47 -12.31 -5.27
C PRO A 34 5.59 -11.57 -4.54
N CYS A 35 5.38 -11.08 -3.31
CA CYS A 35 6.37 -10.25 -2.61
C CYS A 35 7.59 -11.08 -2.20
N PRO A 36 8.81 -10.77 -2.71
CA PRO A 36 10.02 -11.53 -2.36
C PRO A 36 10.36 -11.44 -0.87
N THR A 37 10.19 -10.28 -0.25
CA THR A 37 10.43 -10.09 1.19
C THR A 37 9.53 -10.99 2.03
N TYR A 38 8.24 -11.07 1.69
CA TYR A 38 7.31 -11.98 2.36
C TYR A 38 7.70 -13.44 2.15
N GLN A 39 8.09 -13.84 0.93
CA GLN A 39 8.53 -15.21 0.66
C GLN A 39 9.78 -15.61 1.46
N LEU A 40 10.67 -14.65 1.75
CA LEU A 40 11.88 -14.88 2.53
C LEU A 40 11.63 -14.90 4.04
N LEU A 41 10.82 -13.96 4.55
CA LEU A 41 10.65 -13.73 6.00
C LEU A 41 9.38 -14.36 6.58
N GLY A 42 8.38 -14.64 5.74
CA GLY A 42 7.06 -15.10 6.18
C GLY A 42 6.23 -14.05 6.94
N ASP A 43 6.72 -12.81 7.03
CA ASP A 43 6.11 -11.73 7.80
C ASP A 43 5.35 -10.77 6.88
N GLU A 44 4.02 -10.70 7.00
CA GLU A 44 3.18 -9.79 6.21
C GLU A 44 3.47 -8.31 6.51
N LEU A 45 4.01 -7.97 7.69
CA LEU A 45 4.39 -6.60 8.03
C LEU A 45 5.62 -6.12 7.26
N ALA A 46 6.42 -7.04 6.73
CA ALA A 46 7.52 -6.76 5.82
C ALA A 46 7.09 -6.76 4.34
N GLY A 47 5.80 -6.98 4.07
CA GLY A 47 5.20 -6.96 2.75
C GLY A 47 4.91 -5.56 2.21
N PRO A 48 4.36 -5.45 0.99
CA PRO A 48 4.22 -4.18 0.27
C PRO A 48 2.96 -3.38 0.65
N ARG A 49 2.30 -3.71 1.77
CA ARG A 49 1.05 -3.04 2.19
C ARG A 49 1.31 -1.75 2.93
#